data_AF-A0A839TED8-F1
#
_entry.id   AF-A0A839TED8-F1
#
_cell.length_a   1.000
_cell.length_b   1.000
_cell.length_c   1.000
_cell.angle_alpha   90.00
_cell.angle_beta   90.00
_cell.angle_gamma   90.00
#
_symmetry.space_group_name_H-M   'P 1'
#
loop_
_entity.id
_entity.type
_entity.pdbx_description
1 polymer ?
#
loop_
_entity_poly.entity_id
_entity_poly.type
_entity_poly.pdbx_seq_one_letter_code
_entity_poly.pdbx_strand_id
1 'polypeptide(L)'
;MATNRSNQDSKIKTPEENTSQATNAVKAQKPITPIRQRLMVTWLVWLVFRLLALPVLISVFNPSNPDIIGGIAWQALWLVPAFVLTPSILRGRSPYALLIDSMFTLVYLGASGVVLFTRVYGSSWAEIAVYLLDFILLFAINIWLFILLKRLPSMNNVVKQPRSR
;
A
#
# COMPACT_ATOMS: atom_id res chain seq x y z
N MET A 1 49.05 -67.25 -16.41
CA MET A 1 48.28 -66.45 -17.38
C MET A 1 47.08 -65.87 -16.63
N ALA A 2 47.12 -64.57 -16.30
CA ALA A 2 45.99 -63.68 -15.96
C ALA A 2 46.54 -62.48 -15.14
N THR A 3 46.42 -61.30 -15.71
CA THR A 3 46.87 -59.99 -15.22
C THR A 3 45.95 -59.46 -14.12
N ASN A 4 46.50 -59.05 -12.98
CA ASN A 4 45.75 -58.35 -11.93
C ASN A 4 45.79 -56.84 -12.24
N ARG A 5 44.69 -56.30 -12.79
CA ARG A 5 44.54 -54.88 -13.12
C ARG A 5 43.64 -54.24 -12.07
N SER A 6 44.18 -53.25 -11.37
CA SER A 6 43.46 -52.36 -10.45
C SER A 6 42.30 -51.67 -11.16
N ASN A 7 41.07 -51.88 -10.69
CA ASN A 7 39.94 -51.01 -11.03
C ASN A 7 39.51 -50.26 -9.77
N GLN A 8 40.18 -49.13 -9.55
CA GLN A 8 39.72 -48.12 -8.62
C GLN A 8 38.76 -47.22 -9.41
N ASP A 9 37.50 -47.64 -9.53
CA ASP A 9 36.44 -46.80 -10.09
C ASP A 9 36.11 -45.72 -9.06
N SER A 10 36.87 -44.63 -9.11
CA SER A 10 36.48 -43.34 -8.59
C SER A 10 35.19 -42.92 -9.32
N LYS A 11 34.05 -43.20 -8.70
CA LYS A 11 32.76 -42.65 -9.12
C LYS A 11 32.79 -41.14 -8.84
N ILE A 12 33.38 -40.39 -9.77
CA ILE A 12 33.26 -38.94 -9.86
C ILE A 12 31.77 -38.67 -9.99
N LYS A 13 31.15 -38.23 -8.90
CA LYS A 13 29.79 -37.69 -8.92
C LYS A 13 29.87 -36.34 -9.63
N THR A 14 29.38 -36.33 -10.86
CA THR A 14 29.16 -35.15 -11.69
C THR A 14 28.37 -34.09 -10.92
N PRO A 15 28.74 -32.79 -10.98
CA PRO A 15 28.13 -31.71 -10.23
C PRO A 15 26.80 -31.22 -10.84
N GLU A 16 25.91 -32.13 -11.26
CA GLU A 16 24.65 -31.77 -11.92
C GLU A 16 23.41 -31.94 -11.02
N GLU A 17 23.53 -32.56 -9.84
CA GLU A 17 22.37 -32.80 -8.95
C GLU A 17 22.12 -31.68 -7.92
N ASN A 18 23.00 -30.66 -7.85
CA ASN A 18 22.83 -29.54 -6.91
C ASN A 18 22.15 -28.30 -7.53
N THR A 19 21.93 -28.27 -8.84
CA THR A 19 21.32 -27.10 -9.52
C THR A 19 19.78 -27.15 -9.49
N SER A 20 19.18 -28.32 -9.28
CA SER A 20 17.73 -28.51 -9.40
C SER A 20 16.94 -28.32 -8.09
N GLN A 21 17.61 -28.11 -6.95
CA GLN A 21 16.96 -27.79 -5.67
C GLN A 21 17.07 -26.32 -5.25
N ALA A 22 17.92 -25.52 -5.91
CA ALA A 22 18.02 -24.08 -5.65
C ALA A 22 16.97 -23.23 -6.41
N THR A 23 16.19 -23.82 -7.30
CA THR A 23 15.16 -23.14 -8.10
C THR A 23 13.75 -23.22 -7.53
N ASN A 24 13.53 -23.96 -6.43
CA ASN A 24 12.20 -24.16 -5.84
C ASN A 24 11.91 -23.29 -4.58
N ALA A 25 12.82 -22.39 -4.19
CA ALA A 25 12.65 -21.54 -3.01
C ALA A 25 12.34 -20.06 -3.32
N VAL A 26 12.24 -19.68 -4.59
CA VAL A 26 11.66 -18.38 -4.96
C VAL A 26 10.23 -18.65 -5.38
N LYS A 27 9.33 -18.83 -4.40
CA LYS A 27 7.89 -18.69 -4.65
C LYS A 27 7.73 -17.41 -5.45
N ALA A 28 7.28 -17.54 -6.71
CA ALA A 28 7.05 -16.43 -7.62
C ALA A 28 6.17 -15.39 -6.93
N GLN A 29 6.82 -14.44 -6.28
CA GLN A 29 6.19 -13.42 -5.47
C GLN A 29 5.63 -12.47 -6.50
N LYS A 30 4.33 -12.62 -6.83
CA LYS A 30 3.62 -11.78 -7.80
C LYS A 30 4.12 -10.35 -7.63
N PRO A 31 4.59 -9.67 -8.68
CA PRO A 31 5.35 -8.44 -8.54
C PRO A 31 4.55 -7.49 -7.64
N ILE A 32 5.09 -7.21 -6.46
CA ILE A 32 4.48 -6.33 -5.44
C ILE A 32 4.63 -4.87 -5.88
N THR A 33 5.65 -4.61 -6.71
CA THR A 33 6.03 -3.31 -7.28
C THR A 33 4.89 -2.55 -7.96
N PRO A 34 4.10 -3.12 -8.91
CA PRO A 34 3.01 -2.39 -9.58
C PRO A 34 1.89 -1.96 -8.63
N ILE A 35 1.56 -2.76 -7.62
CA ILE A 35 0.48 -2.45 -6.67
C ILE A 35 0.93 -1.35 -5.71
N ARG A 36 2.19 -1.43 -5.27
CA ARG A 36 2.83 -0.36 -4.47
C ARG A 36 2.89 0.96 -5.24
N GLN A 37 3.23 0.93 -6.53
CA GLN A 37 3.27 2.13 -7.36
C GLN A 37 1.88 2.73 -7.53
N ARG A 38 0.84 1.91 -7.76
CA ARG A 38 -0.54 2.39 -7.81
C ARG A 38 -0.97 3.01 -6.49
N LEU A 39 -0.69 2.37 -5.35
CA LEU A 39 -0.96 2.91 -4.02
C LEU A 39 -0.28 4.26 -3.81
N MET A 40 1.01 4.37 -4.16
CA MET A 40 1.78 5.61 -4.03
C MET A 40 1.21 6.73 -4.90
N VAL A 41 0.83 6.44 -6.15
CA VAL A 41 0.22 7.43 -7.05
C VAL A 41 -1.13 7.86 -6.51
N THR A 42 -2.00 6.93 -6.12
CA THR A 42 -3.33 7.28 -5.56
C THR A 42 -3.20 8.07 -4.26
N TRP A 43 -2.23 7.73 -3.41
CA TRP A 43 -1.92 8.46 -2.18
C TRP A 43 -1.51 9.90 -2.47
N LEU A 44 -0.58 10.09 -3.40
CA LEU A 44 -0.08 11.42 -3.76
C LEU A 44 -1.19 12.26 -4.41
N VAL A 45 -1.96 11.67 -5.32
CA VAL A 45 -3.12 12.32 -5.93
C VAL A 45 -4.13 12.75 -4.86
N TRP A 46 -4.40 11.89 -3.87
CA TRP A 46 -5.29 12.24 -2.76
C TRP A 46 -4.74 13.36 -1.87
N LEU A 47 -3.45 13.34 -1.51
CA LEU A 47 -2.83 14.42 -0.74
C LEU A 47 -2.94 15.76 -1.46
N VAL A 48 -2.60 15.81 -2.75
CA VAL A 48 -2.67 17.02 -3.56
C VAL A 48 -4.11 17.48 -3.73
N PHE A 49 -5.03 16.55 -4.01
CA PHE A 49 -6.45 16.85 -4.14
C PHE A 49 -6.99 17.46 -2.85
N ARG A 50 -6.72 16.86 -1.70
CA ARG A 50 -7.25 17.31 -0.42
C ARG A 50 -6.64 18.62 0.05
N LEU A 51 -5.34 18.82 -0.17
CA LEU A 51 -4.64 20.02 0.26
C LEU A 51 -4.95 21.24 -0.61
N LEU A 52 -5.01 21.06 -1.94
CA LEU A 52 -5.12 22.16 -2.90
C LEU A 52 -6.45 22.16 -3.63
N ALA A 53 -6.81 21.05 -4.26
CA ALA A 53 -7.99 21.03 -5.13
C ALA A 53 -9.27 21.25 -4.31
N LEU A 54 -9.42 20.64 -3.15
CA LEU A 54 -10.61 20.73 -2.31
C LEU A 54 -10.90 22.19 -1.87
N PRO A 55 -9.97 22.93 -1.21
CA PRO A 55 -10.24 24.32 -0.84
C PRO A 55 -10.42 25.25 -2.05
N VAL A 56 -9.69 25.02 -3.15
CA VAL A 56 -9.83 25.81 -4.38
C VAL A 56 -11.19 25.56 -5.05
N LEU A 57 -11.59 24.30 -5.23
CA LEU A 57 -12.87 23.92 -5.85
C LEU A 57 -14.03 24.43 -5.00
N ILE A 58 -13.98 24.30 -3.67
CA ILE A 58 -15.03 24.87 -2.80
C ILE A 58 -15.08 26.39 -2.92
N SER A 59 -13.94 27.08 -2.93
CA SER A 59 -13.94 28.54 -3.04
C SER A 59 -14.54 29.01 -4.37
N VAL A 60 -14.23 28.33 -5.47
CA VAL A 60 -14.76 28.65 -6.81
C VAL A 60 -16.24 28.28 -6.96
N PHE A 61 -16.68 27.15 -6.42
CA PHE A 61 -18.07 26.69 -6.59
C PHE A 61 -19.04 27.23 -5.54
N ASN A 62 -18.55 27.79 -4.43
CA ASN A 62 -19.41 28.36 -3.40
C ASN A 62 -19.56 29.88 -3.62
N PRO A 63 -20.80 30.40 -3.73
CA PRO A 63 -21.03 31.83 -3.97
C PRO A 63 -20.50 32.74 -2.84
N SER A 64 -20.29 32.18 -1.65
CA SER A 64 -19.71 32.90 -0.51
C SER A 64 -18.20 33.14 -0.65
N ASN A 65 -17.54 32.53 -1.65
CA ASN A 65 -16.09 32.62 -1.92
C ASN A 65 -15.24 32.55 -0.64
N PRO A 66 -15.32 31.44 0.12
CA PRO A 66 -14.55 31.29 1.34
C PRO A 66 -13.05 31.45 1.08
N ASP A 67 -12.34 32.01 2.08
CA ASP A 67 -10.90 32.25 1.98
C ASP A 67 -10.14 30.95 1.70
N ILE A 68 -9.45 30.93 0.56
CA ILE A 68 -8.67 29.80 0.07
C ILE A 68 -7.50 29.52 1.03
N ILE A 69 -6.87 30.58 1.56
CA ILE A 69 -5.68 30.44 2.42
C ILE A 69 -6.08 29.79 3.74
N GLY A 70 -7.16 30.25 4.38
CA GLY A 70 -7.75 29.61 5.55
C GLY A 70 -8.16 28.16 5.29
N GLY A 71 -8.75 27.89 4.12
CA GLY A 71 -9.09 26.53 3.68
C GLY A 71 -7.87 25.61 3.56
N ILE A 72 -6.81 26.07 2.91
CA ILE A 72 -5.55 25.33 2.76
C ILE A 72 -4.90 25.09 4.13
N ALA A 73 -4.83 26.11 4.98
CA ALA A 73 -4.26 25.99 6.33
C ALA A 73 -5.03 24.96 7.17
N TRP A 74 -6.36 24.95 7.09
CA TRP A 74 -7.20 23.97 7.75
C TRP A 74 -6.97 22.55 7.24
N GLN A 75 -6.89 22.37 5.91
CA GLN A 75 -6.57 21.07 5.32
C GLN A 75 -5.17 20.61 5.75
N ALA A 76 -4.17 21.49 5.70
CA ALA A 76 -2.80 21.18 6.10
C ALA A 76 -2.73 20.67 7.54
N LEU A 77 -3.47 21.30 8.47
CA LEU A 77 -3.56 20.87 9.86
C LEU A 77 -4.14 19.44 9.98
N TRP A 78 -5.22 19.17 9.25
CA TRP A 78 -5.84 17.84 9.23
C TRP A 78 -4.98 16.78 8.55
N LEU A 79 -4.14 17.15 7.58
CA LEU A 79 -3.26 16.25 6.85
C LEU A 79 -1.97 15.90 7.61
N VAL A 80 -1.67 16.55 8.75
CA VAL A 80 -0.44 16.30 9.53
C VAL A 80 -0.20 14.80 9.79
N PRO A 81 -1.17 14.03 10.33
CA PRO A 81 -0.88 12.62 10.61
C PRO A 81 -0.84 11.76 9.34
N ALA A 82 -1.46 12.19 8.23
CA ALA A 82 -1.24 11.57 6.91
C ALA A 82 0.19 11.82 6.38
N PHE A 83 0.75 13.01 6.57
CA PHE A 83 2.15 13.29 6.22
C PHE A 83 3.14 12.43 7.02
N VAL A 84 2.85 12.17 8.29
CA VAL A 84 3.66 11.26 9.14
C VAL A 84 3.65 9.82 8.62
N LEU A 85 2.53 9.36 8.05
CA LEU A 85 2.39 7.99 7.50
C LEU A 85 2.89 7.86 6.05
N THR A 86 3.09 8.98 5.36
CA THR A 86 3.60 9.02 3.97
C THR A 86 4.89 8.21 3.77
N PRO A 87 5.96 8.30 4.60
CA PRO A 87 7.15 7.47 4.43
C PRO A 87 6.87 5.96 4.55
N SER A 88 5.88 5.54 5.36
CA SER A 88 5.47 4.15 5.52
C SER A 88 4.80 3.62 4.25
N ILE A 89 3.86 4.40 3.69
CA ILE A 89 3.19 4.08 2.43
C ILE A 89 4.18 4.05 1.26
N LEU A 90 5.12 5.02 1.22
CA LEU A 90 6.16 5.04 0.20
C LEU A 90 7.08 3.82 0.32
N ARG A 91 7.52 3.42 1.52
CA ARG A 91 8.39 2.24 1.69
C ARG A 91 7.66 0.92 1.45
N GLY A 92 6.40 0.78 1.85
CA GLY A 92 5.50 -0.32 1.49
C GLY A 92 6.01 -1.74 1.75
N ARG A 93 7.01 -1.90 2.64
CA ARG A 93 7.72 -3.18 2.88
C ARG A 93 7.31 -3.87 4.18
N SER A 94 6.75 -3.15 5.13
CA SER A 94 6.38 -3.68 6.44
C SER A 94 4.88 -3.98 6.53
N PRO A 95 4.48 -5.24 6.75
CA PRO A 95 3.06 -5.62 6.92
C PRO A 95 2.38 -4.86 8.06
N TYR A 96 3.08 -4.67 9.19
CA TYR A 96 2.55 -3.91 10.33
C TYR A 96 2.23 -2.45 9.99
N ALA A 97 3.14 -1.76 9.27
CA ALA A 97 2.89 -0.38 8.90
C ALA A 97 1.70 -0.25 7.95
N LEU A 98 1.56 -1.16 6.97
CA LEU A 98 0.42 -1.15 6.05
C LEU A 98 -0.92 -1.41 6.74
N LEU A 99 -0.92 -2.20 7.82
CA LEU A 99 -2.12 -2.43 8.62
C LEU A 99 -2.51 -1.13 9.36
N ILE A 100 -1.53 -0.45 9.98
CA ILE A 100 -1.74 0.85 10.64
C ILE A 100 -2.21 1.90 9.63
N ASP A 101 -1.54 1.98 8.46
CA ASP A 101 -1.90 2.87 7.37
C ASP A 101 -3.36 2.63 6.95
N SER A 102 -3.79 1.36 6.82
CA SER A 102 -5.17 1.02 6.49
C SER A 102 -6.17 1.45 7.58
N MET A 103 -5.86 1.24 8.86
CA MET A 103 -6.76 1.66 9.95
C MET A 103 -6.92 3.18 9.94
N PHE A 104 -5.83 3.90 9.71
CA PHE A 104 -5.85 5.35 9.62
C PHE A 104 -6.64 5.83 8.40
N THR A 105 -6.42 5.24 7.22
CA THR A 105 -7.18 5.62 6.02
C THR A 105 -8.66 5.29 6.14
N LEU A 106 -9.05 4.27 6.91
CA LEU A 106 -10.45 3.98 7.25
C LEU A 106 -11.07 5.10 8.09
N VAL A 107 -10.34 5.67 9.06
CA VAL A 107 -10.81 6.82 9.84
C VAL A 107 -11.04 8.04 8.94
N TYR A 108 -10.12 8.31 8.01
CA TYR A 108 -10.29 9.40 7.04
C TYR A 108 -11.46 9.16 6.09
N LEU A 109 -11.63 7.91 5.64
CA LEU A 109 -12.77 7.52 4.82
C LEU A 109 -14.09 7.71 5.58
N GLY A 110 -14.14 7.35 6.86
CA GLY A 110 -15.30 7.58 7.72
C GLY A 110 -15.63 9.07 7.87
N ALA A 111 -14.63 9.89 8.21
CA ALA A 111 -14.79 11.34 8.31
C ALA A 111 -15.25 11.96 6.97
N SER A 112 -14.64 11.56 5.85
CA SER A 112 -15.05 11.98 4.51
C SER A 112 -16.48 11.58 4.19
N GLY A 113 -16.87 10.34 4.53
CA GLY A 113 -18.23 9.83 4.31
C GLY A 113 -19.29 10.60 5.10
N VAL A 114 -19.02 10.95 6.36
CA VAL A 114 -19.91 11.80 7.16
C VAL A 114 -20.07 13.18 6.53
N VAL A 115 -18.96 13.82 6.12
CA VAL A 115 -19.00 15.14 5.47
C VAL A 115 -19.78 15.07 4.15
N LEU A 116 -19.50 14.07 3.31
CA LEU A 116 -20.25 13.84 2.08
C LEU A 116 -21.75 13.70 2.35
N PHE A 117 -22.14 12.87 3.31
CA PHE A 117 -23.54 12.65 3.66
C PHE A 117 -24.22 13.94 4.13
N THR A 118 -23.55 14.76 4.95
CA THR A 118 -24.10 16.06 5.37
C THR A 118 -24.31 17.02 4.20
N ARG A 119 -23.43 16.97 3.18
CA ARG A 119 -23.51 17.84 1.99
C ARG A 119 -24.61 17.43 1.02
N VAL A 120 -25.02 16.15 1.01
CA VAL A 120 -26.14 15.68 0.19
C VAL A 120 -27.46 16.39 0.55
N TYR A 121 -27.66 16.77 1.82
CA TYR A 121 -28.91 17.38 2.27
C TYR A 121 -28.95 18.91 2.20
N GLY A 122 -27.80 19.58 2.07
CA GLY A 122 -27.72 21.03 2.27
C GLY A 122 -26.78 21.78 1.33
N SER A 123 -26.21 21.11 0.32
CA SER A 123 -25.23 21.74 -0.56
C SER A 123 -25.53 21.60 -2.05
N SER A 124 -24.82 22.39 -2.86
CA SER A 124 -24.85 22.35 -4.31
C SER A 124 -24.30 21.02 -4.84
N TRP A 125 -24.78 20.62 -6.02
CA TRP A 125 -24.36 19.40 -6.69
C TRP A 125 -22.83 19.35 -6.91
N ALA A 126 -22.22 20.52 -7.17
CA ALA A 126 -20.78 20.65 -7.35
C ALA A 126 -19.99 20.26 -6.09
N GLU A 127 -20.40 20.73 -4.91
CA GLU A 127 -19.73 20.35 -3.66
C GLU A 127 -19.87 18.86 -3.37
N ILE A 128 -21.05 18.28 -3.60
CA ILE A 128 -21.29 16.84 -3.44
C ILE A 128 -20.33 16.05 -4.32
N ALA A 129 -20.14 16.44 -5.58
CA ALA A 129 -19.22 15.77 -6.50
C ALA A 129 -17.75 15.85 -6.02
N VAL A 130 -17.32 16.99 -5.48
CA VAL A 130 -15.95 17.19 -4.95
C VAL A 130 -15.70 16.27 -3.75
N TYR A 131 -16.63 16.20 -2.80
CA TYR A 131 -16.51 15.33 -1.63
C TYR A 131 -16.67 13.85 -1.98
N LEU A 132 -17.49 13.52 -2.98
CA LEU A 132 -17.61 12.15 -3.49
C LEU A 132 -16.30 11.67 -4.10
N LEU A 133 -15.58 12.56 -4.82
CA LEU A 133 -14.27 12.23 -5.37
C LEU A 133 -13.24 11.98 -4.26
N ASP A 134 -13.20 12.81 -3.21
CA ASP A 134 -12.35 12.58 -2.03
C ASP A 134 -12.64 11.21 -1.39
N PHE A 135 -13.92 10.87 -1.22
CA PHE A 135 -14.35 9.58 -0.67
C PHE A 135 -13.89 8.40 -1.55
N ILE A 136 -14.07 8.48 -2.87
CA ILE A 136 -13.66 7.43 -3.81
C ILE A 136 -12.13 7.24 -3.79
N LEU A 137 -11.35 8.33 -3.71
CA LEU A 137 -9.89 8.25 -3.62
C LEU A 137 -9.44 7.52 -2.34
N LEU A 138 -10.02 7.85 -1.19
CA LEU A 138 -9.75 7.17 0.07
C LEU A 138 -10.16 5.70 0.05
N PHE A 139 -11.27 5.38 -0.61
CA PHE A 139 -11.71 4.00 -0.77
C PHE A 139 -10.75 3.21 -1.65
N ALA A 140 -10.30 3.78 -2.76
CA ALA A 140 -9.30 3.18 -3.64
C ALA A 140 -7.98 2.92 -2.91
N ILE A 141 -7.49 3.89 -2.12
CA ILE A 141 -6.28 3.75 -1.29
C ILE A 141 -6.42 2.55 -0.35
N ASN A 142 -7.55 2.43 0.36
CA ASN A 142 -7.82 1.29 1.24
C ASN A 142 -7.83 -0.05 0.50
N ILE A 143 -8.44 -0.12 -0.69
CA ILE A 143 -8.42 -1.33 -1.52
C ILE A 143 -6.98 -1.72 -1.86
N TRP A 144 -6.16 -0.77 -2.31
CA TRP A 144 -4.76 -1.03 -2.65
C TRP A 144 -3.97 -1.52 -1.43
N LEU A 145 -4.14 -0.89 -0.26
CA LEU A 145 -3.55 -1.31 1.01
C LEU A 145 -3.91 -2.75 1.35
N PHE A 146 -5.19 -3.11 1.27
CA PHE A 146 -5.67 -4.45 1.61
C PHE A 146 -5.17 -5.52 0.63
N ILE A 147 -5.11 -5.21 -0.67
CA ILE A 147 -4.52 -6.09 -1.69
C ILE A 147 -3.02 -6.30 -1.40
N LEU A 148 -2.31 -5.27 -0.98
CA LEU A 148 -0.88 -5.34 -0.67
C LEU A 148 -0.64 -6.17 0.60
N LEU A 149 -1.48 -5.99 1.62
CA LEU A 149 -1.45 -6.79 2.86
C LEU A 149 -1.69 -8.28 2.59
N LYS A 150 -2.67 -8.62 1.73
CA LYS A 150 -2.94 -10.00 1.29
C LYS A 150 -1.79 -10.66 0.52
N ARG A 151 -0.86 -9.88 -0.04
CA ARG A 151 0.26 -10.37 -0.86
C ARG A 151 1.57 -10.50 -0.09
N LEU A 152 1.65 -9.94 1.12
CA LEU A 152 2.83 -10.05 1.96
C LEU A 152 2.85 -11.42 2.67
N PRO A 153 4.03 -12.02 2.91
CA PRO A 153 4.14 -13.28 3.61
C PRO A 153 3.52 -13.17 5.00
N SER A 154 2.61 -14.12 5.31
CA SER A 154 1.96 -14.19 6.62
C SER A 154 3.01 -14.22 7.72
N MET A 155 2.78 -13.44 8.77
CA MET A 155 3.75 -13.25 9.86
C MET A 155 3.77 -14.41 10.85
N ASN A 156 2.94 -15.44 10.62
CA ASN A 156 2.86 -16.63 11.45
C ASN A 156 3.81 -17.77 11.01
N ASN A 157 4.78 -17.50 10.13
CA ASN A 157 5.70 -18.52 9.63
C ASN A 157 6.93 -18.65 10.52
N VAL A 158 6.77 -18.63 11.85
CA VAL A 158 7.85 -19.10 12.74
C VAL A 158 7.77 -20.62 12.72
N VAL A 159 8.32 -21.22 11.66
CA VAL A 159 8.70 -22.63 11.71
C VAL A 159 9.79 -22.70 12.77
N LYS A 160 9.41 -23.04 14.01
CA LYS A 160 10.34 -23.35 15.09
C LYS A 160 11.23 -24.47 14.55
N GLN A 161 12.46 -24.15 14.16
CA GLN A 161 13.45 -25.17 13.86
C GLN A 161 13.58 -26.04 15.13
N PRO A 162 13.39 -27.37 15.04
CA PRO A 162 13.67 -28.22 16.17
C PRO A 162 15.16 -28.09 16.47
N ARG A 163 15.51 -27.67 17.69
CA ARG A 163 16.87 -27.82 18.21
C ARG A 163 17.16 -29.31 18.25
N SER A 164 17.90 -29.83 17.28
CA SER A 164 18.56 -31.12 17.42
C SER A 164 19.68 -30.94 18.45
N ARG A 165 19.54 -31.60 19.60
CA ARG A 165 20.66 -31.91 20.48
C ARG A 165 21.24 -33.25 20.08
#